data_AF-A0A328BHP8-F1
#
_entry.id   AF-A0A328BHP8-F1
#
_cell.length_a   1.000
_cell.length_b   1.000
_cell.length_c   1.000
_cell.angle_alpha   90.00
_cell.angle_beta   90.00
_cell.angle_gamma   90.00
#
_symmetry.space_group_name_H-M   'P 1'
#
loop_
_entity.id
_entity.type
_entity.pdbx_description
1 polymer ?
#
loop_
_entity_poly.entity_id
_entity_poly.type
_entity_poly.pdbx_seq_one_letter_code
_entity_poly.pdbx_strand_id
1 'polypeptide(L)'
;MPYISGTDAGETLVGGDDADQILGLGGDDSLVGGAGNDQLTGGPGVDTLLGGEGDDRLRDDDLSGQMLGGPGFDIITSSQSSTTSGSLFIDGGDGIDVVSISRRSGSGMATILGGTGSDDLRRYGDLGGLVDAGAGDDVVVVGDSQASRLRQMVTITLGEGADRFRYDLPVGHPAITVTDFTPGDAGDRLLIDLSIWLSGWDGQQNPFAAGFFQLVQSGGDTILRMDYDGAAGASGVFTDIIRLQNVEAGTLTAFNLFDWASSGAVPPPAAGNTPTEGTDELRGSNGPDSIGGLGGYDLITGGAGADTLDGGAGNDDVQGDEGSDNILGGAGDDYLYGDTPYATIGGHDTLFGGDGRDSLDGGVGDDQLFGGAGDDKIIDTAGSNYLRGDDGNDSIAGGAGFDDINGNMGADTASGGLGQDWVVGGKDNDLLSGDAGNDLVYGNLGADTCEGGDGNDIVRGGQDNDSLSGGSGDDYVSGDKGDDTVAGGAGADIFHTFGDAGIDRVLDFNLAQGDRVQVDPGTQYTVTQVGADTVISMTGGGQMVLVGVSMGSLTPGWIFGG
;
A
#
# COMPACT_ATOMS: atom_id res chain seq x y z
N MET A 1 0.58 4.62 -22.64
CA MET A 1 1.91 4.19 -22.20
C MET A 1 2.50 3.27 -23.25
N PRO A 2 3.63 3.63 -23.88
CA PRO A 2 4.39 2.70 -24.70
C PRO A 2 4.91 1.53 -23.87
N TYR A 3 5.02 0.35 -24.48
CA TYR A 3 5.45 -0.89 -23.82
C TYR A 3 6.70 -1.45 -24.51
N ILE A 4 7.77 -1.61 -23.74
CA ILE A 4 9.09 -2.07 -24.19
C ILE A 4 9.45 -3.33 -23.39
N SER A 5 9.73 -4.44 -24.07
CA SER A 5 10.09 -5.71 -23.43
C SER A 5 11.34 -6.30 -24.04
N GLY A 6 12.25 -6.74 -23.16
CA GLY A 6 13.50 -7.44 -23.46
C GLY A 6 13.32 -8.93 -23.70
N THR A 7 14.38 -9.69 -23.47
CA THR A 7 14.45 -11.15 -23.59
C THR A 7 15.22 -11.75 -22.41
N ASP A 8 15.53 -13.05 -22.43
CA ASP A 8 16.38 -13.68 -21.40
C ASP A 8 17.89 -13.38 -21.59
N ALA A 9 18.24 -12.27 -22.26
CA ALA A 9 19.61 -11.85 -22.52
C ALA A 9 19.81 -10.40 -22.08
N GLY A 10 20.97 -10.08 -21.50
CA GLY A 10 21.26 -8.71 -21.06
C GLY A 10 21.21 -7.67 -22.19
N GLU A 11 20.36 -6.68 -22.02
CA GLU A 11 19.96 -5.70 -23.04
C GLU A 11 19.99 -4.26 -22.51
N THR A 12 19.78 -3.31 -23.43
CA THR A 12 19.56 -1.91 -23.08
C THR A 12 18.26 -1.46 -23.70
N LEU A 13 17.29 -1.13 -22.84
CA LEU A 13 15.94 -0.72 -23.18
C LEU A 13 15.78 0.75 -22.77
N VAL A 14 15.29 1.58 -23.68
CA VAL A 14 15.26 3.04 -23.49
C VAL A 14 13.88 3.56 -23.89
N GLY A 15 13.21 4.19 -22.93
CA GLY A 15 11.97 4.95 -23.09
C GLY A 15 12.19 6.34 -23.68
N GLY A 16 11.15 7.15 -23.65
CA GLY A 16 11.04 8.48 -24.23
C GLY A 16 10.76 9.56 -23.19
N ASP A 17 9.93 10.53 -23.59
CA ASP A 17 9.53 11.65 -22.73
C ASP A 17 8.06 11.48 -22.24
N ASP A 18 7.44 10.33 -22.52
CA ASP A 18 6.07 9.98 -22.14
C ASP A 18 6.15 8.83 -21.12
N ALA A 19 5.12 8.65 -20.27
CA ALA A 19 5.03 7.51 -19.36
C ALA A 19 5.13 6.16 -20.08
N ASP A 20 6.22 5.43 -19.81
CA ASP A 20 6.63 4.17 -20.42
C ASP A 20 6.53 2.97 -19.47
N GLN A 21 6.33 1.78 -20.03
CA GLN A 21 6.47 0.51 -19.32
C GLN A 21 7.62 -0.29 -19.93
N ILE A 22 8.65 -0.59 -19.14
CA ILE A 22 9.88 -1.25 -19.58
C ILE A 22 10.14 -2.51 -18.76
N LEU A 23 10.26 -3.66 -19.43
CA LEU A 23 10.48 -4.96 -18.80
C LEU A 23 11.74 -5.64 -19.33
N GLY A 24 12.75 -5.87 -18.49
CA GLY A 24 14.02 -6.54 -18.85
C GLY A 24 13.85 -8.02 -19.15
N LEU A 25 13.05 -8.71 -18.34
CA LEU A 25 12.89 -10.17 -18.29
C LEU A 25 14.08 -10.85 -17.63
N GLY A 26 15.13 -11.25 -18.33
CA GLY A 26 16.24 -11.96 -17.69
C GLY A 26 17.59 -11.67 -18.31
N GLY A 27 18.66 -11.82 -17.52
CA GLY A 27 19.99 -11.35 -17.92
C GLY A 27 20.33 -10.07 -17.18
N ASP A 28 21.48 -9.46 -17.49
CA ASP A 28 21.89 -8.21 -16.84
C ASP A 28 21.46 -7.04 -17.73
N ASP A 29 20.34 -6.42 -17.41
CA ASP A 29 19.66 -5.41 -18.24
C ASP A 29 19.93 -3.97 -17.79
N SER A 30 19.82 -3.03 -18.73
CA SER A 30 19.84 -1.59 -18.47
C SER A 30 18.56 -0.96 -19.00
N LEU A 31 17.68 -0.55 -18.10
CA LEU A 31 16.39 0.05 -18.39
C LEU A 31 16.50 1.55 -18.09
N VAL A 32 16.10 2.37 -19.04
CA VAL A 32 16.12 3.84 -18.92
C VAL A 32 14.73 4.36 -19.26
N GLY A 33 14.02 4.95 -18.30
CA GLY A 33 12.70 5.54 -18.47
C GLY A 33 12.78 6.79 -19.35
N GLY A 34 13.34 7.86 -18.79
CA GLY A 34 13.58 9.11 -19.52
C GLY A 34 12.91 10.28 -18.83
N ALA A 35 11.85 10.81 -19.42
CA ALA A 35 10.97 11.74 -18.74
C ALA A 35 9.54 11.21 -18.77
N GLY A 36 8.72 11.59 -17.80
CA GLY A 36 7.38 11.03 -17.61
C GLY A 36 7.36 10.07 -16.43
N ASN A 37 6.18 9.52 -16.14
CA ASN A 37 5.98 8.63 -14.99
C ASN A 37 6.11 7.18 -15.45
N ASP A 38 7.32 6.63 -15.35
CA ASP A 38 7.71 5.38 -15.97
C ASP A 38 7.60 4.18 -15.01
N GLN A 39 7.44 2.98 -15.57
CA GLN A 39 7.46 1.72 -14.83
C GLN A 39 8.56 0.82 -15.37
N LEU A 40 9.58 0.56 -14.55
CA LEU A 40 10.74 -0.24 -14.92
C LEU A 40 10.79 -1.52 -14.08
N THR A 41 10.84 -2.68 -14.73
CA THR A 41 10.99 -3.98 -14.06
C THR A 41 12.18 -4.74 -14.65
N GLY A 42 13.22 -4.98 -13.84
CA GLY A 42 14.44 -5.71 -14.26
C GLY A 42 14.15 -7.18 -14.55
N GLY A 43 13.89 -7.95 -13.50
CA GLY A 43 13.68 -9.39 -13.57
C GLY A 43 14.91 -10.14 -13.07
N PRO A 44 15.12 -11.44 -13.41
CA PRO A 44 16.30 -12.12 -12.91
C PRO A 44 17.61 -11.65 -13.55
N GLY A 45 18.51 -11.07 -12.76
CA GLY A 45 19.64 -10.35 -13.32
C GLY A 45 20.42 -9.48 -12.34
N VAL A 46 21.54 -8.93 -12.79
CA VAL A 46 22.12 -7.72 -12.16
C VAL A 46 21.75 -6.52 -13.04
N ASP A 47 20.64 -5.89 -12.71
CA ASP A 47 20.03 -4.89 -13.57
C ASP A 47 20.42 -3.45 -13.17
N THR A 48 20.25 -2.53 -14.11
CA THR A 48 20.36 -1.09 -13.88
C THR A 48 19.08 -0.42 -14.35
N LEU A 49 18.26 0.05 -13.41
CA LEU A 49 17.03 0.76 -13.68
C LEU A 49 17.27 2.25 -13.39
N LEU A 50 16.98 3.10 -14.38
CA LEU A 50 17.09 4.54 -14.31
C LEU A 50 15.72 5.12 -14.63
N GLY A 51 15.01 5.68 -13.64
CA GLY A 51 13.71 6.31 -13.80
C GLY A 51 13.82 7.53 -14.71
N GLY A 52 14.37 8.63 -14.19
CA GLY A 52 14.58 9.85 -14.95
C GLY A 52 13.87 11.04 -14.31
N GLU A 53 13.26 11.92 -15.11
CA GLU A 53 12.41 13.00 -14.58
C GLU A 53 10.95 12.54 -14.54
N GLY A 54 10.28 12.61 -13.39
CA GLY A 54 8.88 12.23 -13.25
C GLY A 54 8.66 11.33 -12.03
N ASP A 55 7.40 10.93 -11.80
CA ASP A 55 7.07 10.05 -10.67
C ASP A 55 7.17 8.58 -11.13
N ASP A 56 8.31 7.93 -10.88
CA ASP A 56 8.65 6.63 -11.44
C ASP A 56 8.39 5.44 -10.49
N ARG A 57 8.20 4.25 -11.07
CA ARG A 57 8.11 2.98 -10.33
C ARG A 57 9.20 2.02 -10.78
N LEU A 58 10.16 1.75 -9.92
CA LEU A 58 11.28 0.85 -10.19
C LEU A 58 11.14 -0.43 -9.37
N ARG A 59 11.27 -1.58 -10.04
CA ARG A 59 11.20 -2.90 -9.39
C ARG A 59 12.27 -3.86 -9.87
N ASP A 60 12.96 -4.47 -8.92
CA ASP A 60 13.87 -5.60 -9.16
C ASP A 60 13.65 -6.74 -8.14
N ASP A 61 13.52 -7.98 -8.60
CA ASP A 61 13.21 -9.14 -7.77
C ASP A 61 14.47 -9.92 -7.31
N ASP A 62 15.68 -9.39 -7.54
CA ASP A 62 16.94 -10.08 -7.24
C ASP A 62 17.88 -9.42 -6.22
N LEU A 63 17.52 -8.24 -5.68
CA LEU A 63 18.35 -7.48 -4.72
C LEU A 63 19.81 -7.34 -5.21
N SER A 64 20.00 -7.12 -6.50
CA SER A 64 21.32 -6.92 -7.09
C SER A 64 21.28 -5.97 -8.26
N GLY A 65 22.25 -5.06 -8.31
CA GLY A 65 22.30 -4.06 -9.36
C GLY A 65 22.02 -2.67 -8.80
N GLN A 66 21.42 -1.82 -9.62
CA GLN A 66 21.24 -0.40 -9.35
C GLN A 66 19.83 0.02 -9.72
N MET A 67 19.18 0.77 -8.84
CA MET A 67 17.91 1.44 -9.12
C MET A 67 18.06 2.90 -8.72
N LEU A 68 17.91 3.81 -9.68
CA LEU A 68 18.01 5.25 -9.48
C LEU A 68 16.67 5.87 -9.90
N GLY A 69 15.95 6.49 -8.97
CA GLY A 69 14.68 7.17 -9.24
C GLY A 69 14.93 8.39 -10.12
N GLY A 70 15.50 9.44 -9.54
CA GLY A 70 15.80 10.69 -10.22
C GLY A 70 15.03 11.84 -9.57
N PRO A 71 14.71 12.91 -10.32
CA PRO A 71 13.81 13.95 -9.80
C PRO A 71 12.34 13.56 -9.92
N GLY A 72 11.59 13.57 -8.82
CA GLY A 72 10.16 13.25 -8.79
C GLY A 72 9.74 12.58 -7.48
N PHE A 73 8.51 12.06 -7.41
CA PHE A 73 8.12 11.13 -6.35
C PHE A 73 8.31 9.69 -6.85
N ASP A 74 9.36 9.01 -6.39
CA ASP A 74 9.71 7.69 -6.89
C ASP A 74 9.38 6.56 -5.92
N ILE A 75 8.84 5.46 -6.45
CA ILE A 75 8.61 4.22 -5.69
C ILE A 75 9.61 3.16 -6.17
N ILE A 76 10.56 2.82 -5.30
CA ILE A 76 11.61 1.85 -5.59
C ILE A 76 11.43 0.62 -4.71
N THR A 77 11.19 -0.53 -5.35
CA THR A 77 10.96 -1.79 -4.63
C THR A 77 11.93 -2.87 -5.04
N SER A 78 12.42 -3.63 -4.07
CA SER A 78 13.12 -4.87 -4.38
C SER A 78 12.87 -5.96 -3.36
N SER A 79 12.52 -7.15 -3.84
CA SER A 79 12.24 -8.27 -2.96
C SER A 79 12.90 -9.55 -3.45
N GLN A 80 13.63 -10.26 -2.58
CA GLN A 80 14.24 -11.54 -2.96
C GLN A 80 13.87 -12.67 -1.98
N SER A 81 13.38 -13.77 -2.54
CA SER A 81 13.13 -15.03 -1.82
C SER A 81 14.28 -16.05 -1.94
N SER A 82 15.29 -15.80 -2.77
CA SER A 82 16.41 -16.71 -3.06
C SER A 82 17.63 -16.45 -2.15
N THR A 83 18.57 -17.41 -2.07
CA THR A 83 19.80 -17.32 -1.26
C THR A 83 20.97 -16.64 -1.99
N THR A 84 20.75 -16.02 -3.15
CA THR A 84 21.83 -15.48 -3.99
C THR A 84 22.40 -14.21 -3.37
N SER A 85 23.71 -14.19 -3.11
CA SER A 85 24.37 -13.01 -2.56
C SER A 85 24.50 -11.91 -3.62
N GLY A 86 23.92 -10.74 -3.35
CA GLY A 86 23.97 -9.55 -4.20
C GLY A 86 24.43 -8.31 -3.42
N SER A 87 24.90 -7.31 -4.18
CA SER A 87 25.04 -5.93 -3.70
C SER A 87 23.99 -5.11 -4.43
N LEU A 88 23.15 -4.43 -3.68
CA LEU A 88 22.13 -3.52 -4.21
C LEU A 88 22.53 -2.09 -3.92
N PHE A 89 22.37 -1.22 -4.90
CA PHE A 89 22.49 0.22 -4.74
C PHE A 89 21.18 0.86 -5.17
N ILE A 90 20.60 1.64 -4.26
CA ILE A 90 19.40 2.44 -4.50
C ILE A 90 19.74 3.89 -4.21
N ASP A 91 19.25 4.77 -5.06
CA ASP A 91 19.27 6.22 -4.90
C ASP A 91 17.88 6.72 -5.27
N GLY A 92 17.14 7.32 -4.33
CA GLY A 92 15.83 7.93 -4.59
C GLY A 92 16.01 9.10 -5.54
N GLY A 93 16.68 10.15 -5.07
CA GLY A 93 17.10 11.28 -5.88
C GLY A 93 16.61 12.60 -5.31
N ASP A 94 15.99 13.44 -6.15
CA ASP A 94 15.46 14.74 -5.73
C ASP A 94 13.93 14.64 -5.65
N GLY A 95 13.34 14.64 -4.46
CA GLY A 95 11.89 14.60 -4.26
C GLY A 95 11.52 13.77 -3.03
N ILE A 96 10.24 13.45 -2.87
CA ILE A 96 9.80 12.59 -1.77
C ILE A 96 9.80 11.17 -2.31
N ASP A 97 10.64 10.29 -1.78
CA ASP A 97 10.81 8.95 -2.34
C ASP A 97 10.39 7.86 -1.36
N VAL A 98 9.88 6.75 -1.91
CA VAL A 98 9.55 5.55 -1.16
C VAL A 98 10.44 4.40 -1.61
N VAL A 99 11.36 3.98 -0.74
CA VAL A 99 12.22 2.82 -0.97
C VAL A 99 11.80 1.67 -0.07
N SER A 100 11.43 0.53 -0.64
CA SER A 100 11.08 -0.66 0.13
C SER A 100 11.83 -1.89 -0.37
N ILE A 101 12.75 -2.39 0.46
CA ILE A 101 13.48 -3.61 0.17
C ILE A 101 13.20 -4.71 1.20
N SER A 102 13.05 -5.94 0.71
CA SER A 102 12.84 -7.10 1.59
C SER A 102 13.61 -8.33 1.15
N ARG A 103 14.26 -9.00 2.12
CA ARG A 103 14.98 -10.25 1.87
C ARG A 103 14.55 -11.36 2.82
N ARG A 104 14.18 -12.53 2.28
CA ARG A 104 13.81 -13.68 3.12
C ARG A 104 15.01 -14.44 3.68
N SER A 105 16.08 -14.65 2.90
CA SER A 105 17.28 -15.37 3.37
C SER A 105 18.52 -15.13 2.51
N GLY A 106 19.70 -15.09 3.11
CA GLY A 106 20.99 -15.12 2.41
C GLY A 106 22.09 -14.31 3.12
N SER A 107 22.97 -13.72 2.33
CA SER A 107 23.91 -12.69 2.78
C SER A 107 24.15 -11.73 1.64
N GLY A 108 23.84 -10.45 1.84
CA GLY A 108 24.02 -9.38 0.86
C GLY A 108 24.10 -8.02 1.54
N MET A 109 24.54 -7.01 0.80
CA MET A 109 24.65 -5.63 1.27
C MET A 109 23.76 -4.74 0.41
N ALA A 110 23.01 -3.84 1.05
CA ALA A 110 22.27 -2.79 0.36
C ALA A 110 22.87 -1.43 0.76
N THR A 111 23.04 -0.54 -0.21
CA THR A 111 23.20 0.89 0.02
C THR A 111 21.93 1.55 -0.47
N ILE A 112 21.23 2.23 0.42
CA ILE A 112 20.06 3.05 0.10
C ILE A 112 20.46 4.49 0.39
N LEU A 113 20.28 5.35 -0.60
CA LEU A 113 20.34 6.80 -0.47
C LEU A 113 18.92 7.32 -0.73
N GLY A 114 18.35 8.11 0.16
CA GLY A 114 17.06 8.79 -0.07
C GLY A 114 17.29 9.96 -1.02
N GLY A 115 18.01 10.98 -0.55
CA GLY A 115 18.48 12.08 -1.38
C GLY A 115 18.07 13.42 -0.79
N THR A 116 17.25 14.20 -1.51
CA THR A 116 16.66 15.42 -0.97
C THR A 116 15.15 15.32 -0.99
N GLY A 117 14.48 15.75 0.07
CA GLY A 117 13.05 15.56 0.31
C GLY A 117 12.85 14.66 1.52
N SER A 118 11.60 14.54 1.99
CA SER A 118 11.27 13.73 3.16
C SER A 118 10.96 12.30 2.72
N ASP A 119 11.91 11.39 2.84
CA ASP A 119 11.86 10.07 2.23
C ASP A 119 11.38 8.96 3.20
N ASP A 120 10.74 7.91 2.67
CA ASP A 120 10.38 6.70 3.42
C ASP A 120 11.24 5.50 2.97
N LEU A 121 12.25 5.18 3.79
CA LEU A 121 13.27 4.17 3.51
C LEU A 121 13.07 2.93 4.38
N ARG A 122 12.41 1.93 3.81
CA ARG A 122 12.07 0.67 4.48
C ARG A 122 12.98 -0.47 4.06
N ARG A 123 13.61 -1.08 5.06
CA ARG A 123 14.48 -2.24 4.86
C ARG A 123 14.09 -3.39 5.77
N TYR A 124 13.75 -4.52 5.15
CA TYR A 124 13.39 -5.75 5.82
C TYR A 124 14.35 -6.92 5.53
N GLY A 125 14.69 -7.68 6.58
CA GLY A 125 15.39 -8.96 6.45
C GLY A 125 16.87 -8.91 6.80
N ASP A 126 17.67 -9.83 6.23
CA ASP A 126 19.04 -10.12 6.66
C ASP A 126 20.17 -9.37 5.93
N LEU A 127 19.81 -8.38 5.12
CA LEU A 127 20.75 -7.51 4.43
C LEU A 127 21.62 -6.72 5.43
N GLY A 128 22.89 -6.51 5.09
CA GLY A 128 23.75 -5.53 5.76
C GLY A 128 23.79 -4.23 4.97
N GLY A 129 24.58 -3.25 5.42
CA GLY A 129 24.91 -2.09 4.60
C GLY A 129 24.52 -0.75 5.18
N LEU A 130 24.31 0.21 4.29
CA LEU A 130 24.14 1.63 4.58
C LEU A 130 22.73 2.07 4.18
N VAL A 131 22.09 2.82 5.05
CA VAL A 131 20.97 3.70 4.71
C VAL A 131 21.44 5.12 4.99
N ASP A 132 21.34 6.00 4.02
CA ASP A 132 21.62 7.43 4.13
C ASP A 132 20.33 8.13 3.71
N ALA A 133 19.61 8.74 4.64
CA ALA A 133 18.27 9.25 4.37
C ALA A 133 18.37 10.55 3.57
N GLY A 134 19.11 11.54 4.06
CA GLY A 134 19.61 12.63 3.23
C GLY A 134 19.23 13.98 3.79
N ALA A 135 18.43 14.75 3.07
CA ALA A 135 17.99 16.05 3.55
C ALA A 135 16.47 16.14 3.46
N GLY A 136 15.80 16.39 4.57
CA GLY A 136 14.34 16.30 4.70
C GLY A 136 14.02 15.66 6.04
N ASP A 137 12.74 15.62 6.39
CA ASP A 137 12.29 14.93 7.61
C ASP A 137 11.98 13.48 7.24
N ASP A 138 12.98 12.60 7.34
CA ASP A 138 12.94 11.26 6.76
C ASP A 138 12.36 10.21 7.71
N VAL A 139 11.82 9.13 7.16
CA VAL A 139 11.44 7.91 7.88
C VAL A 139 12.35 6.77 7.45
N VAL A 140 13.15 6.25 8.38
CA VAL A 140 13.96 5.06 8.15
C VAL A 140 13.39 3.89 8.95
N VAL A 141 12.99 2.82 8.27
CA VAL A 141 12.51 1.59 8.92
C VAL A 141 13.51 0.48 8.72
N VAL A 142 13.98 -0.12 9.82
CA VAL A 142 14.76 -1.36 9.77
C VAL A 142 14.04 -2.47 10.52
N GLY A 143 13.58 -3.47 9.79
CA GLY A 143 12.85 -4.61 10.33
C GLY A 143 13.27 -5.99 9.81
N ASP A 144 12.64 -7.05 10.32
CA ASP A 144 12.82 -8.43 9.84
C ASP A 144 11.48 -9.19 9.92
N SER A 145 11.01 -9.71 8.78
CA SER A 145 9.71 -10.39 8.68
C SER A 145 9.71 -11.83 9.17
N GLN A 146 10.86 -12.41 9.53
CA GLN A 146 10.95 -13.80 10.01
C GLN A 146 11.99 -13.94 11.12
N ALA A 147 11.60 -14.56 12.25
CA ALA A 147 12.42 -14.71 13.45
C ALA A 147 13.91 -15.04 13.16
N SER A 148 14.76 -14.04 13.40
CA SER A 148 16.22 -14.07 13.56
C SER A 148 17.09 -14.39 12.33
N ARG A 149 17.33 -13.39 11.45
CA ARG A 149 18.36 -13.54 10.39
C ARG A 149 19.34 -12.38 10.19
N LEU A 150 19.10 -11.16 10.71
CA LEU A 150 20.10 -10.09 10.58
C LEU A 150 21.40 -10.41 11.34
N ARG A 151 22.46 -10.74 10.59
CA ARG A 151 23.80 -11.05 11.12
C ARG A 151 24.87 -10.05 10.70
N GLN A 152 24.48 -9.08 9.90
CA GLN A 152 25.35 -8.09 9.30
C GLN A 152 25.17 -6.74 9.99
N MET A 153 26.19 -5.89 9.93
CA MET A 153 26.08 -4.53 10.46
C MET A 153 25.24 -3.68 9.52
N VAL A 154 24.41 -2.84 10.12
CA VAL A 154 23.63 -1.80 9.45
C VAL A 154 24.10 -0.47 10.01
N THR A 155 24.45 0.43 9.10
CA THR A 155 24.78 1.83 9.42
C THR A 155 23.68 2.70 8.83
N ILE A 156 23.22 3.66 9.61
CA ILE A 156 22.21 4.63 9.22
C ILE A 156 22.83 6.02 9.39
N THR A 157 22.68 6.83 8.36
CA THR A 157 22.89 8.27 8.37
C THR A 157 21.51 8.89 8.16
N LEU A 158 21.07 9.74 9.07
CA LEU A 158 19.73 10.35 9.01
C LEU A 158 19.78 11.67 8.26
N GLY A 159 20.85 12.45 8.44
CA GLY A 159 21.10 13.63 7.63
C GLY A 159 20.51 14.92 8.20
N GLU A 160 20.03 15.82 7.33
CA GLU A 160 19.47 17.11 7.73
C GLU A 160 17.95 17.03 7.86
N GLY A 161 17.42 17.14 9.08
CA GLY A 161 15.97 17.13 9.30
C GLY A 161 15.63 16.75 10.73
N ALA A 162 14.34 16.52 10.98
CA ALA A 162 13.80 15.87 12.17
C ALA A 162 13.40 14.42 11.81
N ASP A 163 14.40 13.54 11.79
CA ASP A 163 14.23 12.20 11.20
C ASP A 163 13.62 11.19 12.18
N ARG A 164 12.90 10.20 11.65
CA ARG A 164 12.27 9.12 12.42
C ARG A 164 12.91 7.79 12.07
N PHE A 165 13.65 7.21 13.01
CA PHE A 165 14.19 5.86 12.87
C PHE A 165 13.31 4.83 13.59
N ARG A 166 12.57 4.04 12.82
CA ARG A 166 11.78 2.89 13.30
C ARG A 166 12.62 1.62 13.34
N TYR A 167 12.71 1.04 14.52
CA TYR A 167 13.41 -0.21 14.79
C TYR A 167 12.41 -1.34 15.04
N ASP A 168 12.44 -2.35 14.18
CA ASP A 168 11.51 -3.48 14.18
C ASP A 168 12.23 -4.84 14.01
N LEU A 169 13.23 -5.10 14.87
CA LEU A 169 14.05 -6.30 14.78
C LEU A 169 13.86 -7.26 15.97
N PRO A 170 13.83 -8.58 15.72
CA PRO A 170 13.80 -9.59 16.77
C PRO A 170 15.15 -9.71 17.49
N VAL A 171 15.19 -10.26 18.71
CA VAL A 171 16.44 -10.43 19.47
C VAL A 171 17.55 -11.19 18.72
N GLY A 172 18.81 -10.81 18.98
CA GLY A 172 19.99 -11.59 18.57
C GLY A 172 20.71 -11.12 17.29
N HIS A 173 20.47 -9.89 16.85
CA HIS A 173 21.25 -9.23 15.79
C HIS A 173 22.37 -8.34 16.35
N PRO A 174 23.35 -7.93 15.52
CA PRO A 174 24.29 -6.86 15.87
C PRO A 174 23.56 -5.52 16.07
N ALA A 175 24.04 -4.68 16.98
CA ALA A 175 23.49 -3.34 17.16
C ALA A 175 23.56 -2.52 15.86
N ILE A 176 22.48 -1.83 15.53
CA ILE A 176 22.44 -0.85 14.45
C ILE A 176 23.25 0.39 14.88
N THR A 177 23.97 0.99 13.95
CA THR A 177 24.74 2.20 14.21
C THR A 177 24.11 3.37 13.48
N VAL A 178 23.69 4.40 14.22
CA VAL A 178 23.25 5.69 13.67
C VAL A 178 24.39 6.69 13.81
N THR A 179 24.80 7.33 12.72
CA THR A 179 26.07 8.08 12.65
C THR A 179 26.00 9.53 13.13
N ASP A 180 24.81 10.13 13.05
CA ASP A 180 24.62 11.58 13.07
C ASP A 180 23.30 11.99 13.76
N PHE A 181 22.76 11.10 14.60
CA PHE A 181 21.51 11.33 15.31
C PHE A 181 21.49 12.68 16.05
N THR A 182 20.51 13.53 15.75
CA THR A 182 20.32 14.85 16.34
C THR A 182 19.46 14.75 17.62
N PRO A 183 20.01 14.98 18.82
CA PRO A 183 19.21 14.87 20.06
C PRO A 183 18.44 16.17 20.37
N GLY A 184 17.42 16.06 21.21
CA GLY A 184 16.58 17.18 21.67
C GLY A 184 15.13 17.08 21.17
N ASP A 185 14.27 17.99 21.63
CA ASP A 185 12.82 17.98 21.35
C ASP A 185 12.44 18.45 19.92
N ALA A 186 13.42 18.67 19.06
CA ALA A 186 13.26 19.03 17.65
C ALA A 186 14.35 18.38 16.79
N GLY A 187 14.91 17.27 17.29
CA GLY A 187 15.88 16.44 16.56
C GLY A 187 15.25 15.12 16.15
N ASP A 188 16.04 14.08 16.04
CA ASP A 188 15.59 12.81 15.50
C ASP A 188 14.87 11.98 16.57
N ARG A 189 14.03 11.05 16.13
CA ARG A 189 13.21 10.20 16.98
C ARG A 189 13.48 8.72 16.75
N LEU A 190 13.72 8.00 17.84
CA LEU A 190 13.68 6.54 17.82
C LEU A 190 12.25 6.06 18.05
N LEU A 191 11.74 5.26 17.11
CA LEU A 191 10.45 4.60 17.22
C LEU A 191 10.71 3.10 17.43
N ILE A 192 10.26 2.57 18.57
CA ILE A 192 10.40 1.15 18.90
C ILE A 192 9.04 0.65 19.32
N ASP A 193 8.52 -0.38 18.65
CA ASP A 193 7.33 -1.06 19.11
C ASP A 193 7.67 -1.90 20.36
N LEU A 194 7.19 -1.42 21.50
CA LEU A 194 7.42 -2.01 22.81
C LEU A 194 6.50 -3.23 23.07
N SER A 195 5.41 -3.38 22.32
CA SER A 195 4.36 -4.38 22.55
C SER A 195 4.72 -5.76 21.98
N ILE A 196 5.49 -5.79 20.88
CA ILE A 196 5.84 -7.02 20.16
C ILE A 196 6.92 -7.82 20.92
N TRP A 197 7.86 -7.12 21.56
CA TRP A 197 9.10 -7.73 22.05
C TRP A 197 9.22 -7.79 23.57
N LEU A 198 8.37 -7.12 24.36
CA LEU A 198 8.55 -7.13 25.82
C LEU A 198 7.64 -8.17 26.47
N SER A 199 8.23 -9.24 26.99
CA SER A 199 7.47 -10.27 27.71
C SER A 199 6.99 -9.74 29.07
N GLY A 200 5.69 -9.44 29.18
CA GLY A 200 5.06 -9.07 30.44
C GLY A 200 5.07 -7.57 30.74
N TRP A 201 5.40 -6.73 29.74
CA TRP A 201 5.12 -5.31 29.80
C TRP A 201 3.62 -5.06 29.58
N ASP A 202 3.04 -4.16 30.37
CA ASP A 202 1.60 -3.89 30.39
C ASP A 202 1.19 -2.69 29.52
N GLY A 203 2.13 -2.11 28.77
CA GLY A 203 1.92 -0.89 28.00
C GLY A 203 1.89 0.39 28.83
N GLN A 204 1.82 0.30 30.16
CA GLN A 204 1.51 1.44 31.04
C GLN A 204 2.71 1.93 31.85
N GLN A 205 3.72 1.08 32.04
CA GLN A 205 4.89 1.42 32.84
C GLN A 205 6.01 1.97 31.96
N ASN A 206 6.73 3.00 32.45
CA ASN A 206 7.92 3.47 31.76
C ASN A 206 8.92 2.30 31.58
N PRO A 207 9.29 1.96 30.35
CA PRO A 207 10.06 0.74 30.05
C PRO A 207 11.51 0.84 30.53
N PHE A 208 12.08 2.04 30.67
CA PHE A 208 13.38 2.26 31.33
C PHE A 208 13.27 2.04 32.84
N ALA A 209 12.19 2.48 33.48
CA ALA A 209 11.96 2.28 34.91
C ALA A 209 11.62 0.82 35.25
N ALA A 210 10.88 0.15 34.38
CA ALA A 210 10.53 -1.27 34.49
C ALA A 210 11.71 -2.21 34.15
N GLY A 211 12.83 -1.65 33.70
CA GLY A 211 14.08 -2.37 33.46
C GLY A 211 14.12 -3.11 32.12
N PHE A 212 13.23 -2.78 31.18
CA PHE A 212 13.28 -3.31 29.82
C PHE A 212 14.31 -2.59 28.94
N PHE A 213 14.61 -1.31 29.23
CA PHE A 213 15.61 -0.55 28.46
C PHE A 213 16.64 0.14 29.34
N GLN A 214 17.83 0.34 28.77
CA GLN A 214 18.92 1.09 29.38
C GLN A 214 19.67 1.91 28.33
N LEU A 215 19.92 3.19 28.64
CA LEU A 215 20.93 3.99 27.94
C LEU A 215 22.28 3.90 28.65
N VAL A 216 23.33 3.62 27.88
CA VAL A 216 24.71 3.53 28.38
C VAL A 216 25.61 4.42 27.56
N GLN A 217 26.19 5.44 28.20
CA GLN A 217 27.26 6.23 27.61
C GLN A 217 28.52 5.35 27.45
N SER A 218 29.07 5.31 26.25
CA SER A 218 30.28 4.57 25.90
C SER A 218 31.23 5.46 25.11
N GLY A 219 32.08 6.21 25.83
CA GLY A 219 32.93 7.22 25.20
C GLY A 219 32.08 8.38 24.68
N GLY A 220 32.25 8.75 23.40
CA GLY A 220 31.42 9.77 22.74
C GLY A 220 30.04 9.27 22.33
N ASP A 221 29.81 7.95 22.34
CA ASP A 221 28.58 7.34 21.82
C ASP A 221 27.60 7.01 22.94
N THR A 222 26.32 6.95 22.60
CA THR A 222 25.27 6.40 23.46
C THR A 222 24.78 5.08 22.91
N ILE A 223 24.64 4.08 23.78
CA ILE A 223 24.14 2.74 23.42
C ILE A 223 22.79 2.52 24.08
N LEU A 224 21.75 2.27 23.28
CA LEU A 224 20.47 1.78 23.75
C LEU A 224 20.52 0.26 23.85
N ARG A 225 20.12 -0.25 25.01
CA ARG A 225 20.10 -1.67 25.32
C ARG A 225 18.71 -2.12 25.73
N MET A 226 18.38 -3.35 25.39
CA MET A 226 17.09 -3.97 25.70
C MET A 226 17.28 -5.26 26.51
N ASP A 227 16.40 -5.47 27.48
CA ASP A 227 16.21 -6.69 28.26
C ASP A 227 14.77 -7.19 28.06
N TYR A 228 14.60 -8.35 27.44
CA TYR A 228 13.32 -8.81 26.86
C TYR A 228 12.27 -9.23 27.91
N ASP A 229 12.69 -9.71 29.08
CA ASP A 229 11.81 -10.14 30.18
C ASP A 229 11.83 -9.17 31.38
N GLY A 230 12.53 -8.04 31.22
CA GLY A 230 12.61 -6.94 32.18
C GLY A 230 13.11 -7.37 33.56
N ALA A 231 12.80 -6.57 34.58
CA ALA A 231 13.26 -6.82 35.96
C ALA A 231 12.67 -8.10 36.62
N ALA A 232 11.70 -8.76 35.98
CA ALA A 232 11.03 -9.97 36.48
C ALA A 232 11.78 -11.28 36.12
N GLY A 233 12.71 -11.23 35.16
CA GLY A 233 13.54 -12.33 34.71
C GLY A 233 14.67 -12.72 35.68
N ALA A 234 15.16 -13.97 35.58
CA ALA A 234 16.29 -14.46 36.38
C ALA A 234 17.67 -14.04 35.84
N SER A 235 17.75 -13.28 34.75
CA SER A 235 19.00 -12.84 34.14
C SER A 235 18.79 -11.53 33.41
N GLY A 236 19.09 -10.41 34.07
CA GLY A 236 19.06 -9.06 33.49
C GLY A 236 20.17 -8.87 32.44
N VAL A 237 20.00 -9.53 31.29
CA VAL A 237 20.99 -9.60 30.22
C VAL A 237 20.55 -8.62 29.14
N PHE A 238 20.95 -7.38 29.35
CA PHE A 238 20.82 -6.32 28.35
C PHE A 238 21.64 -6.66 27.09
N THR A 239 20.99 -6.50 25.94
CA THR A 239 21.60 -6.61 24.62
C THR A 239 21.68 -5.23 23.96
N ASP A 240 22.79 -4.93 23.31
CA ASP A 240 22.96 -3.67 22.56
C ASP A 240 22.10 -3.74 21.29
N ILE A 241 21.16 -2.82 21.12
CA ILE A 241 20.26 -2.80 19.95
C ILE A 241 20.57 -1.64 19.00
N ILE A 242 20.91 -0.47 19.53
CA ILE A 242 21.24 0.73 18.76
C ILE A 242 22.44 1.42 19.40
N ARG A 243 23.39 1.86 18.58
CA ARG A 243 24.48 2.77 18.93
C ARG A 243 24.25 4.09 18.21
N LEU A 244 24.07 5.16 18.97
CA LEU A 244 24.06 6.54 18.49
C LEU A 244 25.49 7.09 18.60
N GLN A 245 26.15 7.29 17.46
CA GLN A 245 27.53 7.78 17.44
C GLN A 245 27.58 9.25 17.81
N ASN A 246 28.58 9.62 18.62
CA ASN A 246 28.81 11.01 19.03
C ASN A 246 27.63 11.71 19.74
N VAL A 247 26.63 10.96 20.22
CA VAL A 247 25.50 11.48 21.01
C VAL A 247 25.78 11.30 22.50
N GLU A 248 25.61 12.37 23.27
CA GLU A 248 25.65 12.33 24.74
C GLU A 248 24.28 11.92 25.30
N ALA A 249 24.23 10.86 26.12
CA ALA A 249 22.98 10.28 26.61
C ALA A 249 22.10 11.26 27.40
N GLY A 250 22.72 12.27 28.03
CA GLY A 250 21.99 13.32 28.77
C GLY A 250 21.30 14.36 27.89
N THR A 251 21.57 14.36 26.57
CA THR A 251 20.91 15.24 25.60
C THR A 251 19.66 14.60 24.99
N LEU A 252 19.49 13.28 25.13
CA LEU A 252 18.30 12.56 24.70
C LEU A 252 17.13 12.86 25.65
N THR A 253 16.03 13.35 25.08
CA THR A 253 14.80 13.62 25.82
C THR A 253 13.81 12.47 25.65
N ALA A 254 12.60 12.60 26.21
CA ALA A 254 11.54 11.62 25.97
C ALA A 254 11.15 11.57 24.48
N PHE A 255 11.21 12.74 23.81
CA PHE A 255 10.97 12.89 22.38
C PHE A 255 11.81 11.92 21.56
N ASN A 256 13.12 11.93 21.79
CA ASN A 256 14.05 11.08 21.05
C ASN A 256 13.87 9.57 21.33
N LEU A 257 13.12 9.20 22.38
CA LEU A 257 13.11 7.85 22.98
C LEU A 257 11.71 7.26 23.07
N PHE A 258 11.01 7.14 21.92
CA PHE A 258 9.69 6.48 21.83
C PHE A 258 8.74 6.96 22.96
N ASP A 259 8.83 8.25 23.27
CA ASP A 259 8.06 9.00 24.27
C ASP A 259 8.29 8.66 25.74
N TRP A 260 9.27 7.82 26.06
CA TRP A 260 9.60 7.48 27.44
C TRP A 260 10.90 8.11 27.89
N ALA A 261 10.80 8.97 28.91
CA ALA A 261 12.01 9.54 29.51
C ALA A 261 12.89 8.43 30.10
N SER A 262 14.17 8.42 29.70
CA SER A 262 15.18 7.47 30.21
C SER A 262 15.39 7.57 31.73
N SER A 263 15.01 8.69 32.35
CA SER A 263 15.05 8.91 33.80
C SER A 263 13.91 8.22 34.58
N GLY A 264 12.96 7.56 33.89
CA GLY A 264 11.81 6.92 34.53
C GLY A 264 10.69 7.90 34.94
N ALA A 265 10.75 9.16 34.50
CA ALA A 265 9.67 10.11 34.68
C ALA A 265 8.57 9.83 33.65
N VAL A 266 7.30 9.99 34.04
CA VAL A 266 6.21 10.11 33.07
C VAL A 266 6.51 11.38 32.26
N PRO A 267 6.54 11.32 30.92
CA PRO A 267 6.72 12.52 30.12
C PRO A 267 5.67 13.57 30.53
N PRO A 268 6.04 14.85 30.69
CA PRO A 268 5.04 15.89 30.76
C PRO A 268 4.18 15.81 29.49
N PRO A 269 2.87 16.09 29.53
CA PRO A 269 2.16 16.45 28.30
C PRO A 269 2.97 17.54 27.60
N ALA A 270 3.19 17.39 26.30
CA ALA A 270 4.09 18.24 25.52
C ALA A 270 3.80 19.72 25.81
N ALA A 271 4.85 20.45 26.17
CA ALA A 271 4.78 21.89 26.35
C ALA A 271 4.99 22.54 24.98
N GLY A 272 3.92 22.68 24.17
CA GLY A 272 4.06 23.25 22.82
C GLY A 272 2.79 23.65 22.04
N ASN A 273 1.59 23.18 22.42
CA ASN A 273 0.34 23.23 21.61
C ASN A 273 -0.26 24.63 21.34
N THR A 274 0.46 25.53 20.69
CA THR A 274 -0.18 26.65 19.98
C THR A 274 0.18 26.50 18.52
N PRO A 275 -0.72 25.91 17.70
CA PRO A 275 -0.48 25.78 16.26
C PRO A 275 -0.21 27.14 15.63
N THR A 276 0.59 27.12 14.58
CA THR A 276 1.09 28.25 13.82
C THR A 276 0.69 28.08 12.34
N GLU A 277 1.29 28.85 11.43
CA GLU A 277 1.01 28.74 9.98
C GLU A 277 2.24 28.16 9.25
N GLY A 278 3.07 27.44 9.98
CA GLY A 278 4.17 26.66 9.45
C GLY A 278 4.31 25.41 10.31
N THR A 279 5.24 24.53 9.93
CA THR A 279 5.39 23.19 10.52
C THR A 279 5.33 23.16 12.05
N ASP A 280 4.33 22.43 12.54
CA ASP A 280 4.09 22.14 13.93
C ASP A 280 4.16 20.63 14.21
N GLU A 281 4.49 20.30 15.45
CA GLU A 281 4.29 18.95 15.96
C GLU A 281 3.34 19.03 17.14
N LEU A 282 2.16 18.43 16.97
CA LEU A 282 1.04 18.53 17.87
C LEU A 282 0.67 17.16 18.40
N ARG A 283 0.44 17.08 19.72
CA ARG A 283 0.10 15.82 20.37
C ARG A 283 -1.04 15.97 21.36
N GLY A 284 -1.95 15.01 21.28
CA GLY A 284 -3.01 14.80 22.24
C GLY A 284 -2.54 14.02 23.46
N SER A 285 -3.51 13.57 24.23
CA SER A 285 -3.37 12.95 25.52
C SER A 285 -3.86 11.51 25.46
N ASN A 286 -4.38 10.98 26.58
CA ASN A 286 -4.98 9.66 26.62
C ASN A 286 -6.51 9.75 26.77
N GLY A 287 -7.09 10.90 26.41
CA GLY A 287 -8.53 11.09 26.36
C GLY A 287 -8.90 11.84 25.08
N PRO A 288 -10.18 12.14 24.87
CA PRO A 288 -10.63 12.83 23.66
C PRO A 288 -9.98 14.20 23.51
N ASP A 289 -9.24 14.38 22.42
CA ASP A 289 -8.52 15.59 22.09
C ASP A 289 -9.08 16.27 20.82
N SER A 290 -8.77 17.56 20.68
CA SER A 290 -9.10 18.33 19.49
C SER A 290 -7.89 19.16 19.11
N ILE A 291 -7.31 18.83 17.96
CA ILE A 291 -6.03 19.35 17.48
C ILE A 291 -6.22 19.87 16.06
N GLY A 292 -5.65 21.03 15.77
CA GLY A 292 -5.63 21.60 14.42
C GLY A 292 -4.23 22.12 14.10
N GLY A 293 -3.63 21.70 12.99
CA GLY A 293 -2.32 22.13 12.49
C GLY A 293 -2.33 23.54 11.90
N LEU A 294 -3.46 23.90 11.27
CA LEU A 294 -3.70 25.14 10.51
C LEU A 294 -3.02 25.12 9.15
N GLY A 295 -1.71 25.23 9.10
CA GLY A 295 -1.02 25.00 7.85
C GLY A 295 0.49 25.06 7.98
N GLY A 296 1.19 24.55 6.99
CA GLY A 296 2.54 24.05 7.16
C GLY A 296 2.60 22.59 6.76
N TYR A 297 3.70 21.91 7.08
CA TYR A 297 3.71 20.46 7.14
C TYR A 297 3.58 20.13 8.62
N ASP A 298 2.47 19.58 9.06
CA ASP A 298 2.18 19.36 10.48
C ASP A 298 2.20 17.87 10.81
N LEU A 299 2.86 17.52 11.92
CA LEU A 299 2.79 16.18 12.50
C LEU A 299 1.79 16.19 13.66
N ILE A 300 0.69 15.47 13.52
CA ILE A 300 -0.38 15.42 14.52
C ILE A 300 -0.54 13.98 15.02
N THR A 301 -0.52 13.79 16.34
CA THR A 301 -0.83 12.51 16.97
C THR A 301 -1.93 12.67 18.02
N GLY A 302 -3.07 12.00 17.86
CA GLY A 302 -4.21 12.02 18.78
C GLY A 302 -3.88 11.36 20.11
N GLY A 303 -3.38 10.13 20.05
CA GLY A 303 -3.09 9.31 21.21
C GLY A 303 -4.24 8.36 21.53
N ALA A 304 -4.42 8.01 22.80
CA ALA A 304 -5.58 7.19 23.14
C ALA A 304 -6.80 8.10 23.32
N GLY A 305 -7.94 7.77 22.74
CA GLY A 305 -9.01 8.74 22.77
C GLY A 305 -10.17 8.44 21.85
N ALA A 306 -10.81 9.50 21.42
CA ALA A 306 -11.77 9.53 20.35
C ALA A 306 -11.67 10.97 19.88
N ASP A 307 -10.68 11.17 19.01
CA ASP A 307 -10.03 12.43 18.80
C ASP A 307 -10.58 13.12 17.56
N THR A 308 -10.36 14.43 17.50
CA THR A 308 -10.69 15.22 16.31
C THR A 308 -9.44 15.95 15.87
N LEU A 309 -8.87 15.50 14.77
CA LEU A 309 -7.59 15.95 14.24
C LEU A 309 -7.83 16.63 12.88
N ASP A 310 -7.17 17.76 12.66
CA ASP A 310 -7.30 18.59 11.45
C ASP A 310 -5.89 19.05 11.05
N GLY A 311 -5.33 18.53 9.96
CA GLY A 311 -4.01 18.93 9.45
C GLY A 311 -4.04 20.41 9.05
N GLY A 312 -4.91 20.73 8.11
CA GLY A 312 -5.21 22.08 7.68
C GLY A 312 -4.76 22.32 6.25
N ALA A 313 -3.63 22.97 6.05
CA ALA A 313 -3.15 23.32 4.72
C ALA A 313 -1.65 23.12 4.57
N GLY A 314 -1.24 22.45 3.52
CA GLY A 314 0.08 21.87 3.34
C GLY A 314 -0.02 20.36 3.50
N ASN A 315 1.11 19.68 3.42
CA ASN A 315 1.15 18.23 3.41
C ASN A 315 1.33 17.76 4.85
N ASP A 316 0.34 17.12 5.45
CA ASP A 316 0.33 16.82 6.88
C ASP A 316 0.44 15.31 7.14
N ASP A 317 0.96 14.94 8.32
CA ASP A 317 1.01 13.56 8.82
C ASP A 317 0.15 13.48 10.08
N VAL A 318 -1.01 12.83 9.98
CA VAL A 318 -2.03 12.81 11.03
C VAL A 318 -2.36 11.38 11.44
N GLN A 319 -2.10 11.07 12.71
CA GLN A 319 -2.31 9.76 13.32
C GLN A 319 -3.32 9.84 14.46
N GLY A 320 -4.40 9.05 14.38
CA GLY A 320 -5.42 8.90 15.44
C GLY A 320 -4.88 8.17 16.67
N ASP A 321 -4.26 7.00 16.44
CA ASP A 321 -3.68 6.04 17.41
C ASP A 321 -4.67 5.00 17.95
N GLU A 322 -5.23 5.15 19.14
CA GLU A 322 -6.18 4.19 19.73
C GLU A 322 -7.53 4.87 19.94
N GLY A 323 -8.58 4.32 19.35
CA GLY A 323 -9.94 4.79 19.58
C GLY A 323 -10.63 5.16 18.28
N SER A 324 -11.86 5.66 18.35
CA SER A 324 -12.62 6.03 17.16
C SER A 324 -12.40 7.51 16.86
N ASP A 325 -11.57 7.79 15.88
CA ASP A 325 -11.03 9.11 15.58
C ASP A 325 -11.68 9.75 14.35
N ASN A 326 -11.70 11.07 14.31
CA ASN A 326 -12.15 11.84 13.16
C ASN A 326 -11.02 12.73 12.67
N ILE A 327 -10.47 12.38 11.51
CA ILE A 327 -9.26 12.95 10.95
C ILE A 327 -9.60 13.67 9.64
N LEU A 328 -9.13 14.91 9.52
CA LEU A 328 -9.18 15.71 8.30
C LEU A 328 -7.74 16.07 7.91
N GLY A 329 -7.30 15.70 6.70
CA GLY A 329 -6.02 16.15 6.14
C GLY A 329 -6.08 17.63 5.79
N GLY A 330 -6.95 17.97 4.84
CA GLY A 330 -7.26 19.35 4.50
C GLY A 330 -6.90 19.67 3.06
N ALA A 331 -5.83 20.44 2.84
CA ALA A 331 -5.40 20.79 1.50
C ALA A 331 -3.90 20.61 1.37
N GLY A 332 -3.44 19.78 0.44
CA GLY A 332 -2.06 19.32 0.34
C GLY A 332 -2.06 17.80 0.20
N ASP A 333 -0.91 17.21 -0.06
CA ASP A 333 -0.80 15.75 -0.18
C ASP A 333 -0.57 15.18 1.24
N ASP A 334 -1.61 14.62 1.87
CA ASP A 334 -1.65 14.25 3.28
C ASP A 334 -1.48 12.75 3.54
N TYR A 335 -0.94 12.40 4.71
CA TYR A 335 -0.85 11.02 5.22
C TYR A 335 -1.72 10.88 6.46
N LEU A 336 -2.79 10.09 6.36
CA LEU A 336 -3.79 9.92 7.42
C LEU A 336 -3.84 8.47 7.89
N TYR A 337 -3.69 8.26 9.19
CA TYR A 337 -3.76 6.95 9.83
C TYR A 337 -4.81 6.98 10.95
N GLY A 338 -5.85 6.14 10.85
CA GLY A 338 -6.83 5.96 11.92
C GLY A 338 -6.15 5.36 13.16
N ASP A 339 -5.66 4.13 13.00
CA ASP A 339 -4.96 3.43 14.07
C ASP A 339 -3.43 3.39 13.91
N THR A 340 -2.76 3.06 15.02
CA THR A 340 -1.35 2.63 14.93
C THR A 340 -1.18 1.46 13.95
N PRO A 341 -0.15 1.48 13.08
CA PRO A 341 0.10 0.37 12.17
C PRO A 341 0.24 -0.96 12.93
N TYR A 342 -0.49 -1.99 12.48
CA TYR A 342 -0.57 -3.32 13.12
C TYR A 342 -1.34 -3.39 14.43
N ALA A 343 -2.22 -2.42 14.71
CA ALA A 343 -3.22 -2.56 15.76
C ALA A 343 -3.94 -3.92 15.63
N THR A 344 -4.18 -4.58 16.76
CA THR A 344 -4.97 -5.83 16.80
C THR A 344 -6.38 -5.61 17.34
N ILE A 345 -6.61 -4.40 17.88
CA ILE A 345 -7.86 -3.84 18.33
C ILE A 345 -7.74 -2.38 17.94
N GLY A 346 -8.58 -1.93 17.03
CA GLY A 346 -8.54 -0.56 16.52
C GLY A 346 -9.87 0.16 16.66
N GLY A 347 -9.88 1.34 16.05
CA GLY A 347 -10.93 2.33 16.05
C GLY A 347 -12.14 1.99 15.21
N HIS A 348 -12.95 3.03 14.98
CA HIS A 348 -14.01 3.05 13.98
C HIS A 348 -13.91 4.45 13.41
N ASP A 349 -12.96 4.62 12.52
CA ASP A 349 -12.37 5.90 12.21
C ASP A 349 -13.06 6.54 11.02
N THR A 350 -12.98 7.86 10.98
CA THR A 350 -13.45 8.64 9.85
C THR A 350 -12.31 9.52 9.36
N LEU A 351 -11.80 9.23 8.17
CA LEU A 351 -10.70 9.94 7.55
C LEU A 351 -11.21 10.66 6.29
N PHE A 352 -10.85 11.94 6.17
CA PHE A 352 -11.07 12.75 4.99
C PHE A 352 -9.72 13.29 4.51
N GLY A 353 -9.27 12.91 3.31
CA GLY A 353 -8.05 13.43 2.69
C GLY A 353 -8.20 14.92 2.42
N GLY A 354 -9.03 15.27 1.44
CA GLY A 354 -9.36 16.67 1.15
C GLY A 354 -8.96 17.05 -0.27
N ASP A 355 -8.24 18.16 -0.44
CA ASP A 355 -7.67 18.54 -1.73
C ASP A 355 -6.21 18.06 -1.80
N GLY A 356 -5.81 17.21 -2.73
CA GLY A 356 -4.43 16.72 -2.84
C GLY A 356 -4.37 15.27 -3.26
N ARG A 357 -3.15 14.71 -3.36
CA ARG A 357 -2.96 13.26 -3.49
C ARG A 357 -2.72 12.68 -2.12
N ASP A 358 -3.77 12.16 -1.51
CA ASP A 358 -3.77 11.74 -0.11
C ASP A 358 -3.53 10.23 0.04
N SER A 359 -2.95 9.82 1.16
CA SER A 359 -2.78 8.44 1.56
C SER A 359 -3.51 8.17 2.87
N LEU A 360 -4.60 7.41 2.81
CA LEU A 360 -5.45 7.08 3.94
C LEU A 360 -5.29 5.60 4.31
N ASP A 361 -5.07 5.32 5.60
CA ASP A 361 -5.08 3.99 6.19
C ASP A 361 -6.02 3.95 7.40
N GLY A 362 -7.12 3.21 7.27
CA GLY A 362 -8.14 3.10 8.33
C GLY A 362 -7.67 2.28 9.51
N GLY A 363 -6.77 1.31 9.30
CA GLY A 363 -6.33 0.39 10.33
C GLY A 363 -7.31 -0.77 10.54
N VAL A 364 -7.70 -1.03 11.79
CA VAL A 364 -8.57 -2.15 12.15
C VAL A 364 -9.86 -1.60 12.74
N GLY A 365 -10.97 -1.72 12.04
CA GLY A 365 -12.19 -1.11 12.50
C GLY A 365 -13.33 -1.33 11.53
N ASP A 366 -14.47 -0.72 11.79
CA ASP A 366 -15.43 -0.47 10.71
C ASP A 366 -15.27 1.01 10.37
N ASP A 367 -14.54 1.31 9.31
CA ASP A 367 -14.00 2.64 9.04
C ASP A 367 -14.69 3.33 7.87
N GLN A 368 -14.57 4.66 7.80
CA GLN A 368 -15.09 5.50 6.72
C GLN A 368 -13.98 6.38 6.16
N LEU A 369 -13.56 6.11 4.93
CA LEU A 369 -12.45 6.81 4.29
C LEU A 369 -12.94 7.50 3.02
N PHE A 370 -12.58 8.77 2.88
CA PHE A 370 -12.92 9.62 1.75
C PHE A 370 -11.63 10.28 1.24
N GLY A 371 -11.21 9.95 0.01
CA GLY A 371 -10.02 10.53 -0.61
C GLY A 371 -10.20 12.03 -0.82
N GLY A 372 -11.16 12.39 -1.65
CA GLY A 372 -11.53 13.79 -1.87
C GLY A 372 -11.23 14.21 -3.30
N ALA A 373 -10.29 15.13 -3.49
CA ALA A 373 -9.93 15.65 -4.80
C ALA A 373 -8.45 15.47 -5.08
N GLY A 374 -8.11 14.62 -6.04
CA GLY A 374 -6.76 14.27 -6.46
C GLY A 374 -6.63 12.76 -6.56
N ASP A 375 -5.48 12.28 -7.03
CA ASP A 375 -5.28 10.84 -7.22
C ASP A 375 -4.89 10.21 -5.86
N ASP A 376 -5.87 9.62 -5.17
CA ASP A 376 -5.74 9.19 -3.78
C ASP A 376 -5.42 7.70 -3.63
N LYS A 377 -4.85 7.36 -2.47
CA LYS A 377 -4.59 5.99 -2.05
C LYS A 377 -5.33 5.68 -0.77
N ILE A 378 -6.24 4.73 -0.84
CA ILE A 378 -7.07 4.30 0.29
C ILE A 378 -6.79 2.82 0.57
N ILE A 379 -6.32 2.53 1.77
CA ILE A 379 -6.10 1.16 2.25
C ILE A 379 -6.87 0.97 3.54
N ASP A 380 -7.55 -0.16 3.63
CA ASP A 380 -8.04 -0.68 4.90
C ASP A 380 -7.55 -2.12 5.09
N THR A 381 -7.38 -2.55 6.35
CA THR A 381 -6.80 -3.87 6.63
C THR A 381 -7.83 -4.90 7.06
N ALA A 382 -8.87 -4.49 7.79
CA ALA A 382 -9.93 -5.37 8.26
C ALA A 382 -11.11 -4.57 8.79
N GLY A 383 -12.33 -4.95 8.42
CA GLY A 383 -13.50 -4.18 8.78
C GLY A 383 -14.72 -4.44 7.94
N SER A 384 -15.85 -3.84 8.33
CA SER A 384 -16.91 -3.55 7.37
C SER A 384 -16.84 -2.08 6.96
N ASN A 385 -16.07 -1.79 5.90
CA ASN A 385 -15.64 -0.42 5.63
C ASN A 385 -16.47 0.29 4.56
N TYR A 386 -16.42 1.62 4.58
CA TYR A 386 -17.04 2.49 3.60
C TYR A 386 -15.99 3.38 2.95
N LEU A 387 -15.59 3.05 1.72
CA LEU A 387 -14.43 3.64 1.05
C LEU A 387 -14.84 4.42 -0.20
N ARG A 388 -14.43 5.67 -0.31
CA ARG A 388 -14.76 6.56 -1.43
C ARG A 388 -13.50 7.25 -1.96
N GLY A 389 -13.19 7.03 -3.24
CA GLY A 389 -12.11 7.75 -3.94
C GLY A 389 -12.47 9.22 -4.13
N ASP A 390 -13.64 9.45 -4.73
CA ASP A 390 -14.22 10.76 -5.05
C ASP A 390 -13.73 11.32 -6.40
N ASP A 391 -12.97 12.43 -6.45
CA ASP A 391 -12.51 13.04 -7.71
C ASP A 391 -11.02 12.72 -7.93
N GLY A 392 -10.66 11.88 -8.89
CA GLY A 392 -9.26 11.53 -9.17
C GLY A 392 -9.10 10.12 -9.71
N ASN A 393 -7.90 9.72 -10.07
CA ASN A 393 -7.63 8.31 -10.39
C ASN A 393 -7.15 7.60 -9.13
N ASP A 394 -8.08 6.95 -8.44
CA ASP A 394 -7.84 6.48 -7.08
C ASP A 394 -7.40 5.01 -7.04
N SER A 395 -6.66 4.66 -5.99
CA SER A 395 -6.25 3.28 -5.68
C SER A 395 -6.84 2.85 -4.35
N ILE A 396 -7.84 1.96 -4.37
CA ILE A 396 -8.61 1.56 -3.20
C ILE A 396 -8.47 0.05 -2.92
N ALA A 397 -8.16 -0.32 -1.67
CA ALA A 397 -8.13 -1.71 -1.20
C ALA A 397 -8.92 -1.87 0.11
N GLY A 398 -9.98 -2.69 0.08
CA GLY A 398 -10.90 -2.92 1.21
C GLY A 398 -10.34 -3.82 2.33
N GLY A 399 -9.42 -4.72 1.99
CA GLY A 399 -8.79 -5.57 2.98
C GLY A 399 -9.64 -6.79 3.32
N ALA A 400 -10.14 -6.89 4.55
CA ALA A 400 -10.88 -8.07 5.00
C ALA A 400 -12.19 -7.72 5.70
N GLY A 401 -13.33 -8.17 5.16
CA GLY A 401 -14.62 -8.13 5.83
C GLY A 401 -15.75 -7.88 4.86
N PHE A 402 -16.48 -6.78 5.01
CA PHE A 402 -17.52 -6.39 4.04
C PHE A 402 -17.26 -4.95 3.65
N ASP A 403 -16.77 -4.73 2.45
CA ASP A 403 -16.34 -3.41 2.02
C ASP A 403 -17.30 -2.82 0.99
N ASP A 404 -17.82 -1.62 1.26
CA ASP A 404 -18.60 -0.80 0.33
C ASP A 404 -17.66 0.22 -0.31
N ILE A 405 -17.17 -0.10 -1.50
CA ILE A 405 -16.16 0.66 -2.26
C ILE A 405 -16.80 1.35 -3.47
N ASN A 406 -16.48 2.63 -3.67
CA ASN A 406 -16.87 3.37 -4.87
C ASN A 406 -15.78 4.36 -5.27
N GLY A 407 -15.21 4.19 -6.48
CA GLY A 407 -14.19 5.09 -7.04
C GLY A 407 -14.72 6.49 -7.31
N ASN A 408 -15.93 6.59 -7.87
CA ASN A 408 -16.64 7.82 -8.28
C ASN A 408 -16.19 8.43 -9.62
N MET A 409 -15.23 9.36 -9.64
CA MET A 409 -14.84 10.09 -10.85
C MET A 409 -13.35 9.95 -11.14
N GLY A 410 -13.02 9.22 -12.20
CA GLY A 410 -11.66 9.10 -12.72
C GLY A 410 -11.36 7.64 -13.05
N ALA A 411 -10.17 7.34 -13.55
CA ALA A 411 -9.83 5.97 -13.93
C ALA A 411 -9.31 5.23 -12.69
N ASP A 412 -10.22 4.59 -11.96
CA ASP A 412 -9.96 4.06 -10.62
C ASP A 412 -9.46 2.62 -10.67
N THR A 413 -8.69 2.23 -9.65
CA THR A 413 -8.33 0.84 -9.36
C THR A 413 -8.86 0.45 -7.98
N ALA A 414 -9.77 -0.52 -7.91
CA ALA A 414 -10.39 -0.94 -6.66
C ALA A 414 -10.40 -2.46 -6.47
N SER A 415 -10.13 -2.90 -5.24
CA SER A 415 -10.09 -4.31 -4.82
C SER A 415 -10.86 -4.49 -3.52
N GLY A 416 -11.81 -5.43 -3.50
CA GLY A 416 -12.61 -5.79 -2.32
C GLY A 416 -11.78 -6.51 -1.25
N GLY A 417 -11.02 -7.53 -1.67
CA GLY A 417 -10.15 -8.30 -0.78
C GLY A 417 -10.81 -9.59 -0.27
N LEU A 418 -10.79 -9.82 1.04
CA LEU A 418 -11.40 -11.02 1.65
C LEU A 418 -12.79 -10.65 2.18
N GLY A 419 -13.87 -11.09 1.57
CA GLY A 419 -15.15 -10.57 2.01
C GLY A 419 -16.38 -11.00 1.24
N GLN A 420 -17.36 -10.13 1.18
CA GLN A 420 -18.53 -10.22 0.30
C GLN A 420 -18.80 -8.79 -0.14
N ASP A 421 -17.96 -8.27 -1.00
CA ASP A 421 -17.72 -6.84 -1.10
C ASP A 421 -18.57 -6.22 -2.22
N TRP A 422 -18.79 -4.92 -2.10
CA TRP A 422 -19.42 -4.12 -3.14
C TRP A 422 -18.37 -3.19 -3.73
N VAL A 423 -17.97 -3.46 -4.96
CA VAL A 423 -16.93 -2.70 -5.66
C VAL A 423 -17.56 -2.01 -6.87
N VAL A 424 -17.62 -0.68 -6.82
CA VAL A 424 -18.18 0.16 -7.89
C VAL A 424 -17.09 1.08 -8.43
N GLY A 425 -16.92 1.13 -9.75
CA GLY A 425 -15.95 2.02 -10.41
C GLY A 425 -16.46 3.45 -10.42
N GLY A 426 -17.45 3.73 -11.26
CA GLY A 426 -18.16 5.00 -11.25
C GLY A 426 -18.23 5.62 -12.63
N LYS A 427 -17.27 6.47 -12.96
CA LYS A 427 -17.12 7.12 -14.26
C LYS A 427 -15.71 6.91 -14.73
N ASP A 428 -15.56 6.92 -16.06
CA ASP A 428 -14.28 6.71 -16.74
C ASP A 428 -13.86 5.25 -16.64
N ASN A 429 -12.67 4.88 -17.09
CA ASN A 429 -12.34 3.48 -17.32
C ASN A 429 -11.68 2.87 -16.09
N ASP A 430 -12.41 1.98 -15.43
CA ASP A 430 -12.01 1.45 -14.12
C ASP A 430 -11.41 0.04 -14.19
N LEU A 431 -10.56 -0.30 -13.22
CA LEU A 431 -10.04 -1.64 -12.98
C LEU A 431 -10.53 -2.14 -11.61
N LEU A 432 -11.45 -3.10 -11.63
CA LEU A 432 -12.18 -3.54 -10.43
C LEU A 432 -12.01 -5.05 -10.18
N SER A 433 -11.76 -5.42 -8.93
CA SER A 433 -11.72 -6.81 -8.46
C SER A 433 -12.59 -7.00 -7.21
N GLY A 434 -13.46 -8.01 -7.20
CA GLY A 434 -14.13 -8.47 -5.97
C GLY A 434 -13.19 -9.28 -5.05
N ASP A 435 -12.24 -9.99 -5.66
CA ASP A 435 -11.30 -10.91 -5.01
C ASP A 435 -11.99 -12.12 -4.37
N ALA A 436 -11.85 -12.39 -3.07
CA ALA A 436 -12.32 -13.62 -2.47
C ALA A 436 -13.62 -13.38 -1.71
N GLY A 437 -14.74 -13.88 -2.20
CA GLY A 437 -16.02 -13.48 -1.65
C GLY A 437 -17.22 -13.93 -2.46
N ASN A 438 -18.40 -13.45 -2.12
CA ASN A 438 -19.50 -13.43 -3.09
C ASN A 438 -19.80 -11.97 -3.31
N ASP A 439 -19.22 -11.43 -4.37
CA ASP A 439 -19.01 -10.00 -4.49
C ASP A 439 -19.98 -9.39 -5.51
N LEU A 440 -20.19 -8.09 -5.40
CA LEU A 440 -20.84 -7.27 -6.41
C LEU A 440 -19.77 -6.37 -7.03
N VAL A 441 -19.45 -6.58 -8.30
CA VAL A 441 -18.52 -5.73 -9.05
C VAL A 441 -19.29 -5.01 -10.16
N TYR A 442 -19.25 -3.68 -10.17
CA TYR A 442 -19.99 -2.86 -11.13
C TYR A 442 -19.19 -1.68 -11.69
N GLY A 443 -18.82 -1.74 -12.98
CA GLY A 443 -18.06 -0.68 -13.67
C GLY A 443 -18.81 0.65 -13.79
N ASN A 444 -20.09 0.59 -14.17
CA ASN A 444 -21.03 1.71 -14.30
C ASN A 444 -20.90 2.51 -15.61
N LEU A 445 -20.00 3.49 -15.72
CA LEU A 445 -19.84 4.34 -16.91
C LEU A 445 -18.38 4.35 -17.36
N GLY A 446 -18.07 3.73 -18.50
CA GLY A 446 -16.70 3.72 -19.01
C GLY A 446 -16.39 2.41 -19.67
N ALA A 447 -15.21 2.28 -20.26
CA ALA A 447 -14.74 1.00 -20.76
C ALA A 447 -14.00 0.28 -19.64
N ASP A 448 -14.73 -0.50 -18.85
CA ASP A 448 -14.27 -1.02 -17.56
C ASP A 448 -13.66 -2.43 -17.69
N THR A 449 -12.77 -2.76 -16.77
CA THR A 449 -12.30 -4.13 -16.55
C THR A 449 -12.76 -4.60 -15.17
N CYS A 450 -13.61 -5.61 -15.13
CA CYS A 450 -14.19 -6.12 -13.88
C CYS A 450 -13.93 -7.62 -13.71
N GLU A 451 -13.41 -8.00 -12.55
CA GLU A 451 -13.19 -9.39 -12.14
C GLU A 451 -13.96 -9.68 -10.84
N GLY A 452 -14.79 -10.73 -10.83
CA GLY A 452 -15.48 -11.19 -9.62
C GLY A 452 -14.49 -11.81 -8.64
N GLY A 453 -13.81 -12.88 -9.07
CA GLY A 453 -12.74 -13.51 -8.32
C GLY A 453 -13.13 -14.91 -7.82
N ASP A 454 -12.85 -15.23 -6.56
CA ASP A 454 -13.18 -16.50 -5.93
C ASP A 454 -14.54 -16.43 -5.21
N GLY A 455 -15.57 -17.04 -5.78
CA GLY A 455 -16.86 -17.33 -5.17
C GLY A 455 -17.99 -17.06 -6.14
N ASN A 456 -19.21 -16.82 -5.65
CA ASN A 456 -20.38 -16.67 -6.53
C ASN A 456 -20.73 -15.20 -6.69
N ASP A 457 -20.24 -14.60 -7.78
CA ASP A 457 -20.20 -13.14 -7.91
C ASP A 457 -21.31 -12.59 -8.80
N ILE A 458 -21.55 -11.29 -8.68
CA ILE A 458 -22.36 -10.50 -9.59
C ILE A 458 -21.44 -9.47 -10.24
N VAL A 459 -21.08 -9.71 -11.50
CA VAL A 459 -20.19 -8.85 -12.28
C VAL A 459 -20.97 -8.14 -13.37
N ARG A 460 -20.94 -6.81 -13.37
CA ARG A 460 -21.65 -5.95 -14.32
C ARG A 460 -20.71 -4.91 -14.91
N GLY A 461 -20.69 -4.80 -16.24
CA GLY A 461 -19.93 -3.77 -16.95
C GLY A 461 -20.59 -2.42 -16.79
N GLY A 462 -21.64 -2.15 -17.55
CA GLY A 462 -22.46 -0.97 -17.36
C GLY A 462 -22.81 -0.30 -18.67
N GLN A 463 -22.17 0.82 -18.97
CA GLN A 463 -22.26 1.48 -20.26
C GLN A 463 -20.88 1.53 -20.89
N ASP A 464 -20.83 1.48 -22.21
CA ASP A 464 -19.62 1.40 -23.03
C ASP A 464 -19.05 -0.04 -23.04
N ASN A 465 -17.86 -0.23 -23.59
CA ASN A 465 -17.40 -1.57 -23.98
C ASN A 465 -16.51 -2.17 -22.89
N ASP A 466 -17.03 -3.14 -22.17
CA ASP A 466 -16.42 -3.67 -20.96
C ASP A 466 -15.70 -5.01 -21.17
N SER A 467 -14.78 -5.32 -20.26
CA SER A 467 -14.09 -6.61 -20.17
C SER A 467 -14.38 -7.25 -18.81
N LEU A 468 -15.17 -8.33 -18.81
CA LEU A 468 -15.71 -8.94 -17.59
C LEU A 468 -15.24 -10.38 -17.41
N SER A 469 -14.92 -10.75 -16.17
CA SER A 469 -14.65 -12.13 -15.75
C SER A 469 -15.41 -12.44 -14.45
N GLY A 470 -16.19 -13.53 -14.43
CA GLY A 470 -16.81 -14.06 -13.21
C GLY A 470 -15.75 -14.59 -12.25
N GLY A 471 -14.98 -15.59 -12.68
CA GLY A 471 -13.87 -16.13 -11.90
C GLY A 471 -14.12 -17.57 -11.49
N SER A 472 -13.95 -17.91 -10.23
CA SER A 472 -14.19 -19.25 -9.69
C SER A 472 -15.51 -19.29 -8.90
N GLY A 473 -16.55 -19.87 -9.46
CA GLY A 473 -17.80 -20.15 -8.74
C GLY A 473 -18.98 -20.08 -9.68
N ASP A 474 -20.19 -20.03 -9.14
CA ASP A 474 -21.40 -19.92 -9.94
C ASP A 474 -21.77 -18.43 -10.09
N ASP A 475 -21.31 -17.80 -11.17
CA ASP A 475 -21.34 -16.34 -11.33
C ASP A 475 -22.55 -15.83 -12.12
N TYR A 476 -22.92 -14.58 -11.88
CA TYR A 476 -23.82 -13.80 -12.73
C TYR A 476 -23.03 -12.70 -13.43
N VAL A 477 -22.94 -12.75 -14.76
CA VAL A 477 -22.16 -11.78 -15.54
C VAL A 477 -23.02 -11.09 -16.59
N SER A 478 -22.98 -9.75 -16.63
CA SER A 478 -23.76 -8.91 -17.54
C SER A 478 -22.90 -7.76 -18.08
N GLY A 479 -22.63 -7.73 -19.39
CA GLY A 479 -22.03 -6.57 -20.05
C GLY A 479 -22.86 -5.29 -19.92
N ASP A 480 -24.17 -5.47 -19.77
CA ASP A 480 -25.16 -4.39 -19.80
C ASP A 480 -25.23 -3.69 -21.17
N LYS A 481 -24.78 -2.44 -21.30
CA LYS A 481 -24.88 -1.68 -22.55
C LYS A 481 -23.50 -1.45 -23.14
N GLY A 482 -23.19 -2.12 -24.25
CA GLY A 482 -21.87 -2.06 -24.83
C GLY A 482 -21.66 -3.15 -25.85
N ASP A 483 -20.52 -3.10 -26.52
CA ASP A 483 -19.99 -4.27 -27.19
C ASP A 483 -18.95 -4.94 -26.26
N ASP A 484 -19.43 -5.81 -25.38
CA ASP A 484 -18.65 -6.30 -24.24
C ASP A 484 -17.92 -7.63 -24.52
N THR A 485 -16.84 -7.86 -23.79
CA THR A 485 -16.16 -9.17 -23.73
C THR A 485 -16.38 -9.78 -22.37
N VAL A 486 -16.87 -11.03 -22.35
CA VAL A 486 -17.35 -11.66 -21.12
C VAL A 486 -16.78 -13.07 -20.98
N ALA A 487 -16.29 -13.40 -19.80
CA ALA A 487 -15.94 -14.76 -19.38
C ALA A 487 -16.67 -15.11 -18.07
N GLY A 488 -17.21 -16.32 -17.98
CA GLY A 488 -17.81 -16.82 -16.72
C GLY A 488 -16.74 -17.40 -15.80
N GLY A 489 -15.79 -18.12 -16.37
CA GLY A 489 -14.76 -18.83 -15.65
C GLY A 489 -15.19 -20.24 -15.23
N ALA A 490 -15.04 -20.54 -13.95
CA ALA A 490 -15.15 -21.88 -13.41
C ALA A 490 -16.39 -22.07 -12.53
N GLY A 491 -17.53 -22.38 -13.14
CA GLY A 491 -18.68 -22.93 -12.41
C GLY A 491 -19.91 -22.94 -13.28
N ALA A 492 -21.10 -22.87 -12.69
CA ALA A 492 -22.35 -22.86 -13.41
C ALA A 492 -22.86 -21.43 -13.61
N ASP A 493 -22.32 -20.76 -14.63
CA ASP A 493 -22.47 -19.31 -14.77
C ASP A 493 -23.76 -18.88 -15.49
N ILE A 494 -24.22 -17.67 -15.20
CA ILE A 494 -25.35 -17.01 -15.84
C ILE A 494 -24.85 -15.79 -16.60
N PHE A 495 -24.94 -15.86 -17.93
CA PHE A 495 -24.70 -14.71 -18.80
C PHE A 495 -26.02 -14.00 -19.08
N HIS A 496 -26.15 -12.76 -18.64
CA HIS A 496 -27.35 -11.96 -18.83
C HIS A 496 -27.26 -11.05 -20.06
N THR A 497 -28.38 -10.91 -20.77
CA THR A 497 -28.48 -10.01 -21.94
C THR A 497 -29.93 -9.63 -22.23
N PHE A 498 -30.14 -8.50 -22.94
CA PHE A 498 -31.46 -7.94 -23.19
C PHE A 498 -31.55 -7.27 -24.57
N GLY A 499 -32.69 -6.63 -24.86
CA GLY A 499 -33.07 -6.19 -26.20
C GLY A 499 -32.07 -5.23 -26.87
N ASP A 500 -31.51 -4.29 -26.12
CA ASP A 500 -30.62 -3.23 -26.57
C ASP A 500 -29.26 -3.23 -25.83
N ALA A 501 -28.79 -4.42 -25.41
CA ALA A 501 -27.50 -4.58 -24.75
C ALA A 501 -26.31 -4.15 -25.62
N GLY A 502 -26.34 -4.44 -26.93
CA GLY A 502 -25.18 -4.24 -27.82
C GLY A 502 -24.67 -5.60 -28.29
N ILE A 503 -23.38 -5.78 -28.57
CA ILE A 503 -22.83 -7.04 -29.05
C ILE A 503 -21.85 -7.65 -28.03
N ASP A 504 -22.37 -8.55 -27.22
CA ASP A 504 -21.61 -9.21 -26.16
C ASP A 504 -20.93 -10.47 -26.70
N ARG A 505 -19.67 -10.70 -26.32
CA ARG A 505 -18.86 -11.85 -26.73
C ARG A 505 -18.51 -12.70 -25.51
N VAL A 506 -19.19 -13.82 -25.33
CA VAL A 506 -18.88 -14.80 -24.28
C VAL A 506 -17.79 -15.74 -24.76
N LEU A 507 -16.65 -15.74 -24.07
CA LEU A 507 -15.42 -16.39 -24.54
C LEU A 507 -15.28 -17.86 -24.17
N ASP A 508 -15.95 -18.33 -23.11
CA ASP A 508 -15.66 -19.61 -22.46
C ASP A 508 -16.90 -20.46 -22.13
N PHE A 509 -18.08 -20.07 -22.62
CA PHE A 509 -19.35 -20.76 -22.34
C PHE A 509 -19.24 -22.29 -22.41
N ASN A 510 -19.50 -22.94 -21.27
CA ASN A 510 -19.39 -24.38 -21.08
C ASN A 510 -20.64 -25.00 -20.43
N LEU A 511 -21.51 -25.53 -21.29
CA LEU A 511 -22.71 -26.26 -20.88
C LEU A 511 -22.44 -27.45 -19.94
N ALA A 512 -21.23 -28.04 -19.95
CA ALA A 512 -20.88 -29.14 -19.06
C ALA A 512 -20.59 -28.68 -17.62
N GLN A 513 -20.17 -27.42 -17.43
CA GLN A 513 -19.99 -26.82 -16.10
C GLN A 513 -21.32 -26.34 -15.53
N GLY A 514 -22.22 -25.86 -16.39
CA GLY A 514 -23.59 -25.55 -16.02
C GLY A 514 -24.13 -24.26 -16.62
N ASP A 515 -23.35 -23.62 -17.48
CA ASP A 515 -23.57 -22.28 -17.99
C ASP A 515 -24.88 -22.12 -18.74
N ARG A 516 -25.50 -20.95 -18.53
CA ARG A 516 -26.80 -20.60 -19.11
C ARG A 516 -26.83 -19.14 -19.49
N VAL A 517 -27.62 -18.84 -20.52
CA VAL A 517 -27.94 -17.47 -20.92
C VAL A 517 -29.31 -17.11 -20.35
N GLN A 518 -29.36 -16.01 -19.59
CA GLN A 518 -30.59 -15.37 -19.15
C GLN A 518 -30.95 -14.25 -20.12
N VAL A 519 -32.19 -14.27 -20.61
CA VAL A 519 -32.74 -13.18 -21.40
C VAL A 519 -33.94 -12.58 -20.67
N ASP A 520 -34.07 -11.25 -20.70
CA ASP A 520 -35.17 -10.54 -20.07
C ASP A 520 -36.56 -11.01 -20.52
N PRO A 521 -37.55 -11.11 -19.59
CA PRO A 521 -38.91 -11.53 -19.92
C PRO A 521 -39.57 -10.73 -21.03
N GLY A 522 -40.03 -11.44 -22.07
CA GLY A 522 -40.70 -10.83 -23.23
C GLY A 522 -39.74 -10.37 -24.34
N THR A 523 -38.43 -10.53 -24.17
CA THR A 523 -37.45 -10.29 -25.24
C THR A 523 -37.60 -11.33 -26.34
N GLN A 524 -37.90 -10.87 -27.55
CA GLN A 524 -37.95 -11.74 -28.73
C GLN A 524 -36.55 -11.92 -29.32
N TYR A 525 -36.10 -13.16 -29.46
CA TYR A 525 -34.79 -13.50 -29.99
C TYR A 525 -34.84 -14.62 -31.04
N THR A 526 -33.76 -14.72 -31.82
CA THR A 526 -33.46 -15.85 -32.71
C THR A 526 -32.07 -16.39 -32.40
N VAL A 527 -31.84 -17.68 -32.64
CA VAL A 527 -30.52 -18.31 -32.47
C VAL A 527 -30.04 -18.83 -33.82
N THR A 528 -28.80 -18.51 -34.19
CA THR A 528 -28.18 -18.93 -35.45
C THR A 528 -26.74 -19.38 -35.25
N GLN A 529 -26.23 -20.21 -36.17
CA GLN A 529 -24.82 -20.57 -36.24
C GLN A 529 -24.12 -19.65 -37.24
N VAL A 530 -23.02 -19.00 -36.83
CA VAL A 530 -22.17 -18.16 -37.68
C VAL A 530 -20.72 -18.64 -37.55
N GLY A 531 -20.20 -19.31 -38.59
CA GLY A 531 -18.87 -19.92 -38.49
C GLY A 531 -18.81 -20.95 -37.36
N ALA A 532 -17.88 -20.77 -36.42
CA ALA A 532 -17.74 -21.61 -35.23
C ALA A 532 -18.66 -21.18 -34.06
N ASP A 533 -19.28 -20.01 -34.16
CA ASP A 533 -19.95 -19.34 -33.04
C ASP A 533 -21.46 -19.53 -33.08
N THR A 534 -22.09 -19.58 -31.91
CA THR A 534 -23.56 -19.52 -31.78
C THR A 534 -23.94 -18.08 -31.44
N VAL A 535 -24.85 -17.50 -32.22
CA VAL A 535 -25.28 -16.11 -32.07
C VAL A 535 -26.75 -16.06 -31.70
N ILE A 536 -27.05 -15.44 -30.56
CA ILE A 536 -28.39 -15.05 -30.12
C ILE A 536 -28.59 -13.61 -30.59
N SER A 537 -29.65 -13.35 -31.36
CA SER A 537 -29.96 -12.00 -31.85
C SER A 537 -31.35 -11.58 -31.39
N MET A 538 -31.42 -10.43 -30.71
CA MET A 538 -32.63 -9.87 -30.13
C MET A 538 -33.29 -8.88 -31.08
N THR A 539 -34.61 -8.72 -30.96
CA THR A 539 -35.38 -7.80 -31.83
C THR A 539 -35.04 -6.32 -31.58
N GLY A 540 -34.48 -5.99 -30.42
CA GLY A 540 -34.05 -4.62 -30.06
C GLY A 540 -32.70 -4.19 -30.65
N GLY A 541 -31.94 -5.12 -31.26
CA GLY A 541 -30.63 -4.85 -31.85
C GLY A 541 -29.47 -5.54 -31.13
N GLY A 542 -29.66 -5.92 -29.86
CA GLY A 542 -28.67 -6.65 -29.08
C GLY A 542 -28.33 -8.04 -29.65
N GLN A 543 -27.12 -8.50 -29.37
CA GLN A 543 -26.60 -9.81 -29.73
C GLN A 543 -25.73 -10.36 -28.60
N MET A 544 -25.83 -11.66 -28.37
CA MET A 544 -24.85 -12.40 -27.57
C MET A 544 -24.21 -13.47 -28.45
N VAL A 545 -22.89 -13.44 -28.54
CA VAL A 545 -22.05 -14.35 -29.32
C VAL A 545 -21.35 -15.31 -28.38
N LEU A 546 -21.73 -16.59 -28.42
CA LEU A 546 -20.99 -17.65 -27.74
C LEU A 546 -19.84 -18.11 -28.65
N VAL A 547 -18.63 -17.64 -28.33
CA VAL A 547 -17.45 -17.82 -29.18
C VAL A 547 -16.99 -19.28 -29.16
N GLY A 548 -16.80 -19.87 -30.34
CA GLY A 548 -16.36 -21.26 -30.48
C GLY A 548 -17.40 -22.32 -30.08
N VAL A 549 -18.62 -21.92 -29.71
CA VAL A 549 -19.69 -22.84 -29.31
C VAL A 549 -20.56 -23.22 -30.50
N SER A 550 -20.60 -24.52 -30.81
CA SER A 550 -21.48 -25.05 -31.85
C SER A 550 -22.92 -25.20 -31.35
N MET A 551 -23.89 -24.64 -32.07
CA MET A 551 -25.32 -24.73 -31.75
C MET A 551 -25.80 -26.18 -31.61
N GLY A 552 -25.17 -27.12 -32.32
CA GLY A 552 -25.48 -28.56 -32.24
C GLY A 552 -25.04 -29.24 -30.95
N SER A 553 -24.17 -28.63 -30.13
CA SER A 553 -23.78 -29.16 -28.81
C SER A 553 -24.67 -28.67 -27.67
N LEU A 554 -25.56 -27.72 -27.94
CA LEU A 554 -26.44 -27.12 -26.93
C LEU A 554 -27.71 -27.96 -26.72
N THR A 555 -28.04 -28.26 -25.47
CA THR A 555 -29.26 -29.02 -25.09
C THR A 555 -30.33 -28.10 -24.50
N PRO A 556 -31.64 -28.43 -24.58
CA PRO A 556 -32.70 -27.54 -24.13
C PRO A 556 -32.52 -27.05 -22.68
N GLY A 557 -32.77 -25.76 -22.43
CA GLY A 557 -32.67 -25.14 -21.09
C GLY A 557 -31.43 -24.26 -20.87
N TRP A 558 -30.50 -24.25 -21.84
CA TRP A 558 -29.32 -23.38 -21.86
C TRP A 558 -29.65 -21.89 -22.05
N ILE A 559 -30.83 -21.55 -22.59
CA ILE A 559 -31.42 -20.21 -22.52
C ILE A 559 -32.67 -20.26 -21.63
N PHE A 560 -32.89 -19.24 -20.80
CA PHE A 560 -34.12 -19.06 -20.01
C PHE A 560 -34.52 -17.59 -19.84
N GLY A 561 -35.68 -17.34 -19.21
CA GLY A 561 -36.18 -16.00 -18.89
C GLY A 561 -37.07 -15.36 -19.97
N GLY A 562 -36.85 -15.68 -21.25
CA GLY A 562 -37.59 -15.13 -22.40
C GLY A 562 -39.06 -15.54 -22.56
#